data_AF-A0A1G8CZF9-F1
#
_entry.id   AF-A0A1G8CZF9-F1
#
_cell.length_a   1.000
_cell.length_b   1.000
_cell.length_c   1.000
_cell.angle_alpha   90.00
_cell.angle_beta   90.00
_cell.angle_gamma   90.00
#
_symmetry.space_group_name_H-M   'P 1'
#
loop_
_entity.id
_entity.type
_entity.pdbx_description
1 polymer ?
#
loop_
_entity_poly.entity_id
_entity_poly.type
_entity_poly.pdbx_seq_one_letter_code
_entity_poly.pdbx_strand_id
1 'polypeptide(L)'
;MSFYLALQAVRGPDTRKTIERLQAKMVRVEVGAGGRRNGKRWIKENQGFDATADQEQRIWAEATQPGGPSITISVAAHISHMVDTAEHLATRPWSLVRFERRSLITCDSPVSLIRNPKDDDFYSDVGFATAWGISVPLTRELGLLMSDPMVIIERLDLADPMIQEIRTRTNEWQL
;
A
#
# COMPACT_ATOMS: atom_id res chain seq x y z
N MET A 1 -8.24 15.67 3.71
CA MET A 1 -8.16 15.04 2.37
C MET A 1 -7.66 13.60 2.45
N SER A 2 -6.54 13.32 3.11
CA SER A 2 -5.92 11.98 3.18
C SER A 2 -6.83 10.89 3.73
N PHE A 3 -7.60 11.17 4.79
CA PHE A 3 -8.62 10.24 5.30
C PHE A 3 -9.73 9.92 4.29
N TYR A 4 -10.15 10.90 3.48
CA TYR A 4 -11.12 10.66 2.41
C TYR A 4 -10.52 9.76 1.32
N LEU A 5 -9.26 9.98 0.92
CA LEU A 5 -8.59 9.15 -0.08
C LEU A 5 -8.32 7.74 0.42
N ALA A 6 -7.91 7.58 1.69
CA ALA A 6 -7.80 6.27 2.32
C ALA A 6 -9.16 5.56 2.38
N LEU A 7 -10.22 6.28 2.75
CA LEU A 7 -11.58 5.75 2.69
C LEU A 7 -11.99 5.35 1.27
N GLN A 8 -11.67 6.14 0.25
CA GLN A 8 -11.97 5.79 -1.15
C GLN A 8 -11.13 4.59 -1.63
N ALA A 9 -9.89 4.45 -1.16
CA ALA A 9 -9.01 3.33 -1.47
C ALA A 9 -9.52 2.00 -0.89
N VAL A 10 -10.15 2.04 0.28
CA VAL A 10 -10.59 0.85 1.01
C VAL A 10 -12.10 0.58 0.89
N ARG A 11 -12.89 1.50 0.32
CA ARG A 11 -14.36 1.33 0.14
C ARG A 11 -14.71 0.13 -0.75
N GLY A 12 -13.81 -0.22 -1.66
CA GLY A 12 -14.02 -1.30 -2.62
C GLY A 12 -13.70 -2.66 -2.02
N PRO A 13 -14.48 -3.71 -2.32
CA PRO A 13 -14.18 -5.07 -1.84
C PRO A 13 -12.83 -5.59 -2.39
N ASP A 14 -12.32 -4.99 -3.45
CA ASP A 14 -11.07 -5.39 -4.11
C ASP A 14 -9.83 -5.16 -3.25
N THR A 15 -9.80 -4.10 -2.44
CA THR A 15 -8.66 -3.82 -1.55
C THR A 15 -8.58 -4.86 -0.44
N ARG A 16 -9.73 -5.21 0.17
CA ARG A 16 -9.80 -6.28 1.16
C ARG A 16 -9.35 -7.62 0.59
N LYS A 17 -9.87 -8.00 -0.59
CA LYS A 17 -9.47 -9.25 -1.28
C LYS A 17 -7.99 -9.25 -1.66
N THR A 18 -7.44 -8.10 -2.03
CA THR A 18 -6.01 -7.96 -2.35
C THR A 18 -5.15 -8.19 -1.11
N ILE A 19 -5.50 -7.58 0.04
CA ILE A 19 -4.75 -7.79 1.30
C ILE A 19 -4.87 -9.26 1.76
N GLU A 20 -6.07 -9.86 1.67
CA GLU A 20 -6.28 -11.28 2.01
C GLU A 20 -5.39 -12.20 1.16
N ARG A 21 -5.29 -11.93 -0.16
CA ARG A 21 -4.40 -12.66 -1.08
C ARG A 21 -2.92 -12.44 -0.79
N LEU A 22 -2.51 -11.22 -0.47
CA LEU A 22 -1.12 -10.90 -0.13
C LEU A 22 -0.70 -11.62 1.15
N GLN A 23 -1.53 -11.57 2.19
CA GLN A 23 -1.27 -12.30 3.43
C GLN A 23 -1.21 -13.81 3.20
N ALA A 24 -2.10 -14.36 2.36
CA ALA A 24 -2.10 -15.80 2.07
C ALA A 24 -0.81 -16.24 1.36
N LYS A 25 -0.30 -15.42 0.42
CA LYS A 25 1.01 -15.64 -0.22
C LYS A 25 2.15 -15.55 0.79
N MET A 26 2.13 -14.56 1.68
CA MET A 26 3.19 -14.32 2.67
C MET A 26 3.29 -15.48 3.67
N VAL A 27 2.15 -15.94 4.20
CA VAL A 27 2.08 -17.13 5.07
C VAL A 27 2.59 -18.36 4.33
N ARG A 28 2.24 -18.55 3.05
CA ARG A 28 2.75 -19.67 2.25
C ARG A 28 4.28 -19.63 2.12
N VAL A 29 4.86 -18.45 1.90
CA VAL A 29 6.32 -18.27 1.82
C VAL A 29 6.96 -18.55 3.17
N GLU A 30 6.43 -17.98 4.26
CA GLU A 30 6.95 -18.15 5.61
C GLU A 30 6.92 -19.62 6.07
N VAL A 31 5.79 -20.29 5.87
CA VAL A 31 5.61 -21.71 6.18
C VAL A 31 6.48 -22.58 5.25
N GLY A 32 6.52 -22.26 3.94
CA GLY A 32 7.32 -22.98 2.95
C GLY A 32 8.83 -22.89 3.19
N ALA A 33 9.33 -21.70 3.52
CA ALA A 33 10.74 -21.46 3.83
C ALA A 33 11.13 -22.01 5.20
N GLY A 34 10.22 -21.97 6.18
CA GLY A 34 10.43 -22.55 7.52
C GLY A 34 10.55 -24.07 7.50
N GLY A 35 9.94 -24.75 6.51
CA GLY A 35 9.99 -26.21 6.38
C GLY A 35 9.17 -26.94 7.45
N ARG A 36 8.71 -28.15 7.12
CA ARG A 36 7.74 -28.92 7.93
C ARG A 36 8.19 -29.20 9.37
N ARG A 37 9.50 -29.24 9.63
CA ARG A 37 10.06 -29.47 10.98
C ARG A 37 9.87 -28.28 11.94
N ASN A 38 9.51 -27.11 11.42
CA ASN A 38 9.29 -25.90 12.20
C ASN A 38 7.80 -25.55 12.40
N GLY A 39 6.87 -26.41 11.95
CA GLY A 39 5.44 -26.17 11.98
C GLY A 39 4.90 -25.87 13.38
N LYS A 40 5.20 -26.71 14.39
CA LYS A 40 4.76 -26.46 15.78
C LYS A 40 5.25 -25.12 16.35
N ARG A 41 6.50 -24.76 16.06
CA ARG A 41 7.10 -23.50 16.52
C ARG A 41 6.40 -22.31 15.87
N TRP A 42 6.21 -22.37 14.55
CA TRP A 42 5.47 -21.34 13.81
C TRP A 42 4.03 -21.18 14.30
N ILE A 43 3.31 -22.28 14.57
CA ILE A 43 1.93 -22.23 15.10
C ILE A 43 1.91 -21.61 16.50
N LYS A 44 2.88 -21.94 17.35
CA LYS A 44 2.98 -21.35 18.69
C LYS A 44 3.28 -19.86 18.64
N GLU A 45 4.18 -19.44 17.75
CA GLU A 45 4.59 -18.04 17.59
C GLU A 45 3.49 -17.18 16.94
N ASN A 46 2.81 -17.69 15.90
CA ASN A 46 1.85 -16.91 15.13
C ASN A 46 0.37 -17.13 15.53
N GLN A 47 0.02 -18.26 16.15
CA GLN A 47 -1.34 -18.55 16.61
C GLN A 47 -1.48 -18.74 18.12
N GLY A 48 -0.37 -18.78 18.87
CA GLY A 48 -0.39 -18.72 20.33
C GLY A 48 -0.80 -20.00 21.05
N PHE A 49 -0.83 -21.16 20.37
CA PHE A 49 -1.15 -22.44 21.01
C PHE A 49 -0.20 -23.58 20.60
N ASP A 50 -0.08 -24.58 21.48
CA ASP A 50 0.69 -25.80 21.21
C ASP A 50 -0.17 -26.81 20.43
N ALA A 51 0.11 -26.96 19.13
CA ALA A 51 -0.64 -27.85 18.25
C ALA A 51 -0.28 -29.34 18.46
N THR A 52 -1.30 -30.20 18.39
CA THR A 52 -1.11 -31.65 18.25
C THR A 52 -0.52 -31.98 16.87
N ALA A 53 0.03 -33.20 16.70
CA ALA A 53 0.60 -33.62 15.41
C ALA A 53 -0.44 -33.59 14.26
N ASP A 54 -1.68 -33.95 14.56
CA ASP A 54 -2.77 -33.92 13.58
C ASP A 54 -3.19 -32.49 13.21
N GLN A 55 -3.18 -31.57 14.19
CA GLN A 55 -3.45 -30.14 13.96
C GLN A 55 -2.33 -29.50 13.14
N GLU A 56 -1.06 -29.80 13.47
CA GLU A 56 0.10 -29.34 12.71
C GLU A 56 0.01 -29.79 11.24
N GLN A 57 -0.36 -31.05 11.00
CA GLN A 57 -0.48 -31.56 9.63
C GLN A 57 -1.62 -30.89 8.85
N ARG A 58 -2.77 -30.62 9.48
CA ARG A 58 -3.87 -29.89 8.84
C ARG A 58 -3.48 -28.45 8.50
N ILE A 59 -2.91 -27.73 9.46
CA ILE A 59 -2.49 -26.33 9.29
C ILE A 59 -1.39 -26.25 8.22
N TRP A 60 -0.45 -27.20 8.20
CA TRP A 60 0.57 -27.26 7.16
C TRP A 60 -0.03 -27.49 5.77
N ALA A 61 -0.98 -28.43 5.64
CA ALA A 61 -1.62 -28.73 4.37
C ALA A 61 -2.44 -27.53 3.84
N GLU A 62 -3.11 -26.81 4.73
CA GLU A 62 -3.86 -25.60 4.39
C GLU A 62 -2.94 -24.42 4.02
N ALA A 63 -1.84 -24.23 4.75
CA ALA A 63 -0.91 -23.13 4.47
C ALA A 63 -0.11 -23.33 3.17
N THR A 64 0.13 -24.57 2.74
CA THR A 64 0.98 -24.88 1.57
C THR A 64 0.22 -25.08 0.26
N GLN A 65 -1.12 -25.06 0.29
CA GLN A 65 -1.95 -25.19 -0.91
C GLN A 65 -1.67 -24.08 -1.95
N PRO A 66 -1.96 -24.31 -3.25
CA PRO A 66 -1.61 -23.37 -4.31
C PRO A 66 -2.17 -21.95 -4.14
N GLY A 67 -3.31 -21.81 -3.44
CA GLY A 67 -3.94 -20.52 -3.12
C GLY A 67 -3.51 -19.90 -1.78
N GLY A 68 -2.68 -20.58 -0.99
CA GLY A 68 -2.43 -20.23 0.42
C GLY A 68 -3.64 -20.50 1.33
N PRO A 69 -3.54 -20.23 2.63
CA PRO A 69 -4.65 -20.43 3.56
C PRO A 69 -5.78 -19.43 3.29
N SER A 70 -7.02 -19.79 3.65
CA SER A 70 -8.16 -18.89 3.55
C SER A 70 -8.10 -17.83 4.65
N ILE A 71 -7.50 -16.68 4.36
CA ILE A 71 -7.36 -15.59 5.32
C ILE A 71 -8.59 -14.68 5.21
N THR A 72 -9.27 -14.49 6.33
CA THR A 72 -10.30 -13.44 6.47
C THR A 72 -9.77 -12.38 7.42
N ILE A 73 -9.61 -11.16 6.92
CA ILE A 73 -9.16 -10.04 7.76
C ILE A 73 -10.31 -9.62 8.66
N SER A 74 -10.01 -9.43 9.95
CA SER A 74 -10.99 -8.92 10.91
C SER A 74 -11.35 -7.47 10.57
N VAL A 75 -12.57 -7.05 10.91
CA VAL A 75 -13.01 -5.66 10.67
C VAL A 75 -12.09 -4.66 11.38
N ALA A 76 -11.64 -4.97 12.60
CA ALA A 76 -10.72 -4.12 13.35
C ALA A 76 -9.36 -3.98 12.66
N ALA A 77 -8.76 -5.08 12.20
CA ALA A 77 -7.49 -5.03 11.46
C ALA A 77 -7.63 -4.27 10.14
N HIS A 78 -8.79 -4.39 9.48
CA HIS A 78 -9.09 -3.61 8.30
C HIS A 78 -9.14 -2.10 8.62
N ILE A 79 -9.81 -1.70 9.70
CA ILE A 79 -9.87 -0.29 10.14
C ILE A 79 -8.47 0.24 10.49
N SER A 80 -7.66 -0.50 11.24
CA SER A 80 -6.28 -0.09 11.53
C SER A 80 -5.48 0.15 10.25
N HIS A 81 -5.56 -0.77 9.28
CA HIS A 81 -4.92 -0.61 7.97
C HIS A 81 -5.42 0.65 7.22
N MET A 82 -6.69 1.03 7.36
CA MET A 82 -7.21 2.28 6.78
C MET A 82 -6.54 3.51 7.40
N VAL A 83 -6.37 3.52 8.73
CA VAL A 83 -5.73 4.62 9.45
C VAL A 83 -4.26 4.72 9.05
N ASP A 84 -3.54 3.61 9.06
CA ASP A 84 -2.12 3.57 8.65
C ASP A 84 -1.93 4.07 7.21
N THR A 85 -2.83 3.66 6.31
CA THR A 85 -2.83 4.14 4.92
C THR A 85 -3.08 5.64 4.85
N ALA A 86 -4.02 6.17 5.63
CA ALA A 86 -4.33 7.61 5.66
C ALA A 86 -3.15 8.45 6.13
N GLU A 87 -2.43 7.98 7.15
CA GLU A 87 -1.20 8.62 7.64
C GLU A 87 -0.12 8.62 6.56
N HIS A 88 0.08 7.49 5.88
CA HIS A 88 1.03 7.38 4.77
C HIS A 88 0.70 8.30 3.60
N LEU A 89 -0.59 8.49 3.30
CA LEU A 89 -1.03 9.42 2.26
C LEU A 89 -0.87 10.88 2.67
N ALA A 90 -0.93 11.19 3.97
CA ALA A 90 -0.80 12.56 4.48
C ALA A 90 0.62 13.12 4.36
N THR A 91 1.63 12.26 4.38
CA THR A 91 3.03 12.66 4.23
C THR A 91 3.46 12.82 2.77
N ARG A 92 2.65 12.35 1.81
CA ARG A 92 2.98 12.42 0.39
C ARG A 92 2.70 13.80 -0.18
N PRO A 93 3.65 14.41 -0.90
CA PRO A 93 3.40 15.63 -1.62
C PRO A 93 2.39 15.37 -2.75
N TRP A 94 1.55 16.36 -3.01
CA TRP A 94 0.45 16.24 -3.96
C TRP A 94 0.47 17.37 -4.98
N SER A 95 -0.02 17.05 -6.18
CA SER A 95 -0.19 17.97 -7.29
C SER A 95 -1.57 17.76 -7.93
N LEU A 96 -2.15 18.84 -8.43
CA LEU A 96 -3.42 18.80 -9.13
C LEU A 96 -3.16 18.89 -10.64
N VAL A 97 -3.65 17.91 -11.39
CA VAL A 97 -3.50 17.82 -12.85
C VAL A 97 -4.84 18.12 -13.50
N ARG A 98 -4.89 19.16 -14.34
CA ARG A 98 -6.06 19.50 -15.16
C ARG A 98 -5.90 18.96 -16.57
N PHE A 99 -6.91 18.24 -17.05
CA PHE A 99 -6.97 17.69 -18.39
C PHE A 99 -7.80 18.60 -19.28
N GLU A 100 -7.20 19.16 -20.32
CA GLU A 100 -7.86 20.12 -21.22
C GLU A 100 -8.40 19.50 -22.51
N ARG A 101 -7.91 18.29 -22.87
CA ARG A 101 -8.20 17.68 -24.18
C ARG A 101 -8.99 16.37 -24.10
N ARG A 102 -8.73 15.54 -23.09
CA ARG A 102 -9.41 14.24 -22.89
C ARG A 102 -9.81 14.12 -21.43
N SER A 103 -11.08 13.84 -21.18
CA SER A 103 -11.59 13.63 -19.83
C SER A 103 -11.05 12.33 -19.23
N LEU A 104 -10.91 12.33 -17.91
CA LEU A 104 -10.55 11.16 -17.12
C LEU A 104 -11.69 10.13 -17.15
N ILE A 105 -11.31 8.87 -17.35
CA ILE A 105 -12.20 7.73 -17.16
C ILE A 105 -12.36 7.53 -15.65
N THR A 106 -13.57 7.73 -15.14
CA THR A 106 -13.89 7.49 -13.74
C THR A 106 -14.15 5.99 -13.53
N CYS A 107 -13.35 5.35 -12.69
CA CYS A 107 -13.53 3.96 -12.25
C CYS A 107 -14.19 3.92 -10.87
N ASP A 108 -14.95 2.87 -10.58
CA ASP A 108 -15.56 2.65 -9.25
C ASP A 108 -14.50 2.42 -8.14
N SER A 109 -13.27 2.08 -8.54
CA SER A 109 -12.05 2.17 -7.73
C SER A 109 -11.22 3.38 -8.17
N PRO A 110 -11.49 4.59 -7.65
CA PRO A 110 -10.88 5.81 -8.14
C PRO A 110 -9.39 5.93 -7.76
N VAL A 111 -8.88 5.14 -6.82
CA VAL A 111 -7.49 5.21 -6.38
C VAL A 111 -6.65 4.22 -7.18
N SER A 112 -5.68 4.72 -7.95
CA SER A 112 -4.74 3.90 -8.72
C SER A 112 -3.33 4.06 -8.18
N LEU A 113 -2.62 2.94 -8.05
CA LEU A 113 -1.21 2.90 -7.63
C LEU A 113 -0.32 2.84 -8.88
N ILE A 114 0.65 3.73 -8.95
CA ILE A 114 1.63 3.85 -10.04
C ILE A 114 2.93 3.21 -9.56
N ARG A 115 3.41 2.21 -10.28
CA ARG A 115 4.72 1.57 -10.04
C ARG A 115 5.86 2.53 -10.35
N ASN A 116 6.99 2.37 -9.66
CA ASN A 116 8.23 3.01 -10.07
C ASN A 116 8.67 2.46 -11.45
N PRO A 117 8.79 3.30 -12.49
CA PRO A 117 9.21 2.85 -13.81
C PRO A 117 10.66 2.34 -13.84
N LYS A 118 11.45 2.59 -12.79
CA LYS A 118 12.83 2.11 -12.64
C LYS A 118 12.93 0.73 -11.97
N ASP A 119 11.82 0.17 -11.48
CA ASP A 119 11.85 -1.16 -10.86
C ASP A 119 11.83 -2.24 -11.96
N ASP A 120 12.89 -3.04 -12.01
CA ASP A 120 13.05 -4.12 -12.99
C ASP A 120 12.16 -5.35 -12.71
N ASP A 121 11.68 -5.49 -11.46
CA ASP A 121 10.83 -6.63 -11.08
C ASP A 121 9.36 -6.36 -11.41
N PHE A 122 8.95 -6.82 -12.59
CA PHE A 122 7.57 -6.68 -13.05
C PHE A 122 6.56 -7.47 -12.19
N TYR A 123 7.01 -8.45 -11.40
CA TYR A 123 6.17 -9.29 -10.54
C TYR A 123 6.02 -8.74 -9.12
N SER A 124 6.72 -7.66 -8.77
CA SER A 124 6.58 -7.00 -7.47
C SER A 124 5.22 -6.30 -7.37
N ASP A 125 4.35 -6.78 -6.47
CA ASP A 125 3.06 -6.14 -6.21
C ASP A 125 3.28 -4.72 -5.64
N VAL A 126 2.48 -3.75 -6.09
CA VAL A 126 2.56 -2.34 -5.63
C VAL A 126 1.54 -2.10 -4.53
N GLY A 127 1.98 -1.59 -3.38
CA GLY A 127 1.14 -1.19 -2.25
C GLY A 127 1.23 0.31 -1.98
N PHE A 128 0.38 0.85 -1.09
CA PHE A 128 0.38 2.28 -0.74
C PHE A 128 1.73 2.78 -0.19
N ALA A 129 2.46 1.92 0.53
CA ALA A 129 3.79 2.24 1.04
C ALA A 129 4.86 2.24 -0.06
N THR A 130 4.74 1.36 -1.06
CA THR A 130 5.74 1.15 -2.12
C THR A 130 5.41 1.84 -3.45
N ALA A 131 4.23 2.46 -3.57
CA ALA A 131 3.81 3.12 -4.78
C ALA A 131 4.68 4.36 -5.07
N TRP A 132 5.17 4.48 -6.30
CA TRP A 132 5.89 5.65 -6.77
C TRP A 132 4.99 6.87 -6.96
N GLY A 133 3.74 6.61 -7.36
CA GLY A 133 2.70 7.61 -7.44
C GLY A 133 1.33 7.03 -7.11
N ILE A 134 0.42 7.89 -6.69
CA ILE A 134 -0.97 7.53 -6.40
C ILE A 134 -1.84 8.55 -7.12
N SER A 135 -2.71 8.09 -8.01
CA SER A 135 -3.62 8.97 -8.74
C SER A 135 -5.07 8.77 -8.31
N VAL A 136 -5.79 9.89 -8.19
CA VAL A 136 -7.21 9.90 -7.84
C VAL A 136 -7.95 10.91 -8.72
N PRO A 137 -8.91 10.49 -9.57
CA PRO A 137 -9.76 11.43 -10.28
C PRO A 137 -10.68 12.13 -9.29
N LEU A 138 -10.62 13.47 -9.27
CA LEU A 138 -11.51 14.31 -8.46
C LEU A 138 -12.76 14.70 -9.26
N THR A 139 -12.57 14.97 -10.56
CA THR A 139 -13.65 15.24 -11.52
C THR A 139 -13.29 14.61 -12.87
N ARG A 140 -14.14 14.78 -13.89
CA ARG A 140 -13.86 14.32 -15.26
C ARG A 140 -12.66 15.05 -15.89
N GLU A 141 -12.21 16.17 -15.33
CA GLU A 141 -11.11 16.99 -15.87
C GLU A 141 -10.00 17.24 -14.86
N LEU A 142 -10.16 16.84 -13.59
CA LEU A 142 -9.19 17.06 -12.54
C LEU A 142 -8.76 15.74 -11.93
N GLY A 143 -7.46 15.47 -11.94
CA GLY A 143 -6.82 14.39 -11.23
C GLY A 143 -5.93 14.92 -10.12
N LEU A 144 -5.93 14.24 -8.99
CA LEU A 144 -4.93 14.39 -7.93
C LEU A 144 -3.82 13.38 -8.18
N LEU A 145 -2.57 13.83 -8.13
CA LEU A 145 -1.39 12.98 -8.17
C LEU A 145 -0.59 13.18 -6.89
N MET A 146 -0.43 12.12 -6.11
CA MET A 146 0.44 12.08 -4.94
C MET A 146 1.72 11.35 -5.32
N SER A 147 2.86 12.02 -5.21
CA SER A 147 4.16 11.44 -5.58
C SER A 147 4.85 10.84 -4.35
N ASP A 148 5.78 9.92 -4.59
CA ASP A 148 6.77 9.56 -3.60
C ASP A 148 7.56 10.84 -3.19
N PRO A 149 7.69 11.14 -1.88
CA PRO A 149 8.47 12.26 -1.40
C PRO A 149 9.89 12.33 -1.98
N MET A 150 10.52 11.17 -2.19
CA MET A 150 11.87 11.06 -2.75
C MET A 150 11.94 11.54 -4.19
N VAL A 151 10.87 11.38 -4.98
CA VAL A 151 10.83 11.85 -6.38
C VAL A 151 10.83 13.37 -6.46
N ILE A 152 10.22 14.02 -5.48
CA ILE A 152 10.27 15.48 -5.37
C ILE A 152 11.66 15.92 -4.93
N ILE A 153 12.28 15.24 -3.96
CA ILE A 153 13.64 15.52 -3.51
C ILE A 153 14.67 15.30 -4.64
N GLU A 154 14.50 14.28 -5.49
CA GLU A 154 15.37 14.02 -6.64
C GLU A 154 15.20 15.03 -7.78
N ARG A 155 14.00 15.59 -7.96
CA ARG A 155 13.73 16.63 -8.97
C ARG A 155 14.11 18.03 -8.50
N LEU A 156 14.08 18.26 -7.20
CA LEU A 156 14.51 19.47 -6.55
C LEU A 156 15.97 19.30 -6.14
N ASP A 157 16.89 19.53 -7.08
CA ASP A 157 18.28 19.72 -6.70
C ASP A 157 18.34 20.82 -5.61
N LEU A 158 19.15 20.67 -4.56
CA LEU A 158 19.17 21.65 -3.45
C LEU A 158 19.62 23.05 -3.90
N ALA A 159 20.17 23.13 -5.11
CA ALA A 159 20.52 24.34 -5.83
C ALA A 159 19.38 24.91 -6.70
N ASP A 160 18.20 24.29 -6.73
CA ASP A 160 17.05 24.75 -7.53
C ASP A 160 16.60 26.14 -7.03
N PRO A 161 16.62 27.17 -7.90
CA PRO A 161 16.25 28.55 -7.56
C PRO A 161 14.87 28.66 -6.90
N MET A 162 13.93 27.78 -7.26
CA MET A 162 12.57 27.77 -6.72
C MET A 162 12.56 27.44 -5.22
N ILE A 163 13.48 26.58 -4.74
CA ILE A 163 13.57 26.18 -3.33
C ILE A 163 14.23 27.26 -2.49
N GLN A 164 15.19 28.00 -3.06
CA GLN A 164 15.77 29.16 -2.41
C GLN A 164 14.73 30.27 -2.24
N GLU A 165 13.85 30.47 -3.23
CA GLU A 165 12.75 31.44 -3.13
C GLU A 165 11.72 31.07 -2.06
N ILE A 166 11.32 29.79 -1.97
CA ILE A 166 10.40 29.30 -0.93
C ILE A 166 11.03 29.42 0.47
N ARG A 167 12.33 29.10 0.63
CA ARG A 167 13.06 29.27 1.90
C ARG A 167 13.18 30.72 2.34
N THR A 168 13.50 31.61 1.39
CA THR A 168 13.64 33.04 1.66
C THR A 168 12.31 33.63 2.11
N ARG A 169 11.22 33.29 1.42
CA ARG A 169 9.86 33.68 1.82
C ARG A 169 9.47 33.11 3.18
N THR A 170 9.81 31.86 3.50
CA THR A 170 9.44 31.25 4.79
C THR A 170 10.18 31.90 5.97
N ASN A 171 11.42 32.36 5.77
CA ASN A 171 12.18 33.09 6.78
C ASN A 171 11.67 34.54 7.00
N GLU A 172 11.00 35.14 6.01
CA GLU A 172 10.39 36.48 6.14
C GLU A 172 9.16 36.49 7.07
N TRP A 173 8.52 35.34 7.32
CA TRP A 173 7.38 35.22 8.25
C TRP A 173 7.79 34.90 9.71
N GLN A 174 9.09 34.87 10.01
CA GLN A 174 9.62 34.63 11.37
C GLN A 174 10.22 35.88 12.04
N LEU A 175 9.96 37.08 11.51
CA LEU A 175 10.28 38.37 12.14
C LEU A 175 9.02 39.14 12.53
#